data_AF-A0A1J5DB00-F1
#
_entry.id   AF-A0A1J5DB00-F1
#
_cell.length_a   1.000
_cell.length_b   1.000
_cell.length_c   1.000
_cell.angle_alpha   90.00
_cell.angle_beta   90.00
_cell.angle_gamma   90.00
#
_symmetry.space_group_name_H-M   'P 1'
#
loop_
_entity.id
_entity.type
_entity.pdbx_description
1 polymer ?
#
loop_
_entity_poly.entity_id
_entity_poly.type
_entity_poly.pdbx_seq_one_letter_code
_entity_poly.pdbx_strand_id
1 'polypeptide(L)'
;MKGVATVAVISILMVSLIAGCGGVCGGVEVYTDSEQVINTTVNQEFIIALDSNPTTGYGWEASYDENMLSLEKEEYSPNIVQTKRNRGWLVPVGLSITISRR
;
A
#
# COMPACT_ATOMS: atom_id res chain seq x y z
N MET A 1 43.93 14.71 28.25
CA MET A 1 43.69 14.36 26.82
C MET A 1 42.96 13.03 26.64
N LYS A 2 43.19 12.02 27.49
CA LYS A 2 42.58 10.67 27.37
C LYS A 2 41.06 10.65 27.63
N GLY A 3 40.57 11.45 28.60
CA GLY A 3 39.15 11.53 28.96
C GLY A 3 38.26 12.33 28.00
N VAL A 4 38.84 13.29 27.26
CA VAL A 4 38.09 14.12 26.30
C VAL A 4 37.81 13.32 25.02
N ALA A 5 38.78 12.52 24.57
CA ALA A 5 38.61 11.62 23.44
C ALA A 5 37.56 10.53 23.72
N THR A 6 37.51 9.98 24.94
CA THR A 6 36.52 8.95 25.30
C THR A 6 35.09 9.49 25.41
N VAL A 7 34.90 10.71 25.92
CA VAL A 7 33.57 11.33 26.01
C VAL A 7 33.04 11.69 24.62
N ALA A 8 33.90 12.15 23.71
CA ALA A 8 33.53 12.47 22.33
C ALA A 8 33.12 11.23 21.52
N VAL A 9 33.73 10.07 21.75
CA VAL A 9 33.38 8.83 21.03
C VAL A 9 32.02 8.28 21.49
N ILE A 10 31.71 8.39 22.79
CA ILE A 10 30.44 7.91 23.35
C ILE A 10 29.26 8.80 22.90
N SER A 11 29.46 10.12 22.77
CA SER A 11 28.40 11.01 22.29
C SER A 11 28.06 10.80 20.81
N ILE A 12 29.05 10.48 19.97
CA ILE A 12 28.85 10.18 18.54
C ILE A 12 28.05 8.87 18.36
N LEU A 13 28.25 7.87 19.22
CA LEU A 13 27.55 6.58 19.19
C LEU A 13 26.05 6.68 19.52
N MET A 14 25.64 7.66 20.35
CA MET A 14 24.22 7.85 20.72
C MET A 14 23.39 8.58 19.65
N VAL A 15 24.00 9.40 18.79
CA VAL A 15 23.28 10.13 17.73
C VAL A 15 22.85 9.20 16.59
N SER A 16 23.53 8.06 16.43
CA SER A 16 23.23 7.08 15.36
C SER A 16 21.95 6.28 15.58
N LEU A 17 21.38 6.28 16.79
CA LEU A 17 20.22 5.45 17.14
C LEU A 17 18.86 6.11 16.85
N ILE A 18 18.83 7.39 16.44
CA ILE A 18 17.58 8.14 16.22
C ILE A 18 17.23 8.26 14.72
N ALA A 19 18.13 7.88 13.82
CA ALA A 19 17.92 7.90 12.36
C ALA A 19 17.13 6.69 11.82
N GLY A 20 16.23 6.13 12.63
CA GLY A 20 15.44 4.93 12.30
C GLY A 20 13.92 5.14 12.23
N CYS A 21 13.41 6.34 12.45
CA CYS A 21 11.97 6.63 12.31
C CYS A 21 11.65 7.01 10.84
N GLY A 22 11.98 6.10 9.91
CA GLY A 22 11.62 6.19 8.49
C GLY A 22 10.58 5.14 8.09
N GLY A 23 9.95 4.50 9.07
CA GLY A 23 8.97 3.44 8.86
C GLY A 23 7.57 4.00 8.61
N VAL A 24 7.21 4.08 7.33
CA VAL A 24 5.83 4.01 6.81
C VAL A 24 4.94 5.21 7.18
N CYS A 25 5.07 6.30 6.43
CA CYS A 25 3.93 7.17 6.15
C CYS A 25 2.96 6.36 5.26
N GLY A 26 2.16 5.49 5.89
CA GLY A 26 1.38 4.45 5.24
C GLY A 26 0.19 5.00 4.46
N GLY A 27 0.38 5.21 3.17
CA GLY A 27 -0.73 5.12 2.23
C GLY A 27 -1.04 3.64 1.98
N VAL A 28 -2.32 3.32 1.76
CA VAL A 28 -2.70 2.00 1.25
C VAL A 28 -2.27 1.92 -0.21
N GLU A 29 -1.44 0.93 -0.53
CA GLU A 29 -0.93 0.73 -1.89
C GLU A 29 -2.06 0.23 -2.82
N VAL A 30 -2.10 0.76 -4.04
CA VAL A 30 -3.13 0.45 -5.04
C VAL A 30 -2.48 -0.26 -6.22
N TYR A 31 -2.98 -1.45 -6.54
CA TYR A 31 -2.50 -2.32 -7.60
C TYR A 31 -3.53 -2.40 -8.72
N THR A 32 -3.07 -2.37 -9.97
CA THR A 32 -3.93 -2.46 -11.17
C THR A 32 -3.43 -3.50 -12.17
N ASP A 33 -2.21 -4.00 -11.99
CA ASP A 33 -1.58 -4.98 -12.85
C ASP A 33 -1.81 -6.39 -12.29
N SER A 34 -2.30 -7.30 -13.13
CA SER A 34 -2.57 -8.69 -12.78
C SER A 34 -1.32 -9.55 -12.59
N GLU A 35 -0.17 -9.15 -13.17
CA GLU A 35 1.07 -9.94 -13.09
C GLU A 35 2.00 -9.46 -11.96
N GLN A 36 1.63 -8.38 -11.26
CA GLN A 36 2.43 -7.81 -10.19
C GLN A 36 2.38 -8.67 -8.93
N VAL A 37 3.56 -9.10 -8.46
CA VAL A 37 3.70 -9.71 -7.14
C VAL A 37 3.57 -8.63 -6.06
N ILE A 38 2.60 -8.80 -5.17
CA ILE A 38 2.35 -7.91 -4.03
C ILE A 38 3.11 -8.43 -2.81
N ASN A 39 4.17 -7.71 -2.42
CA ASN A 39 4.90 -7.98 -1.18
C ASN A 39 4.28 -7.18 -0.04
N THR A 40 3.65 -7.87 0.91
CA THR A 40 2.98 -7.26 2.07
C THR A 40 3.39 -7.91 3.39
N THR A 41 3.17 -7.22 4.52
CA THR A 41 3.42 -7.74 5.87
C THR A 41 2.11 -7.94 6.64
N VAL A 42 2.18 -8.53 7.83
CA VAL A 42 0.99 -8.76 8.67
C VAL A 42 0.36 -7.43 9.06
N ASN A 43 -0.98 -7.36 9.05
CA ASN A 43 -1.79 -6.15 9.31
C ASN A 43 -1.61 -5.01 8.29
N GLN A 44 -1.07 -5.28 7.09
CA GLN A 44 -1.07 -4.30 6.01
C GLN A 44 -2.23 -4.54 5.06
N GLU A 45 -2.92 -3.44 4.74
CA GLU A 45 -3.97 -3.38 3.74
C GLU A 45 -3.38 -3.05 2.37
N PHE A 46 -4.02 -3.58 1.33
CA PHE A 46 -3.77 -3.18 -0.04
C PHE A 46 -5.08 -3.14 -0.81
N ILE A 47 -5.08 -2.36 -1.90
CA ILE A 47 -6.20 -2.22 -2.81
C ILE A 47 -5.85 -2.83 -4.15
N ILE A 48 -6.74 -3.65 -4.69
CA ILE A 48 -6.73 -4.07 -6.10
C ILE A 48 -7.83 -3.28 -6.82
N ALA A 49 -7.44 -2.47 -7.80
CA ALA A 49 -8.34 -1.70 -8.63
C ALA A 49 -8.44 -2.34 -10.02
N LEU A 50 -9.66 -2.74 -10.40
CA LEU A 50 -9.97 -3.40 -11.65
C LEU A 50 -11.00 -2.58 -12.44
N ASP A 51 -10.85 -2.52 -13.75
CA ASP A 51 -11.86 -1.90 -14.61
C ASP A 51 -13.17 -2.71 -14.54
N SER A 52 -14.30 -2.02 -14.48
CA SER A 52 -15.63 -2.66 -14.38
C SER A 52 -16.70 -1.87 -15.11
N ASN A 53 -17.65 -2.58 -15.72
CA ASN A 53 -18.81 -2.01 -16.38
C ASN A 53 -20.12 -2.69 -15.90
N PRO A 54 -20.71 -2.23 -14.78
CA PRO A 54 -21.89 -2.88 -14.20
C PRO A 54 -23.13 -2.79 -15.07
N THR A 55 -23.17 -1.91 -16.09
CA THR A 55 -24.31 -1.81 -17.02
C THR A 55 -24.48 -3.07 -17.88
N THR A 56 -23.44 -3.90 -17.97
CA THR A 56 -23.46 -5.17 -18.69
C THR A 56 -24.05 -6.32 -17.85
N GLY A 57 -24.26 -6.11 -16.55
CA GLY A 57 -24.66 -7.16 -15.61
C GLY A 57 -23.51 -8.06 -15.12
N TYR A 58 -22.27 -7.81 -15.56
CA TYR A 58 -21.07 -8.50 -15.08
C TYR A 58 -20.39 -7.73 -13.95
N GLY A 59 -19.71 -8.45 -13.07
CA GLY A 59 -18.92 -7.92 -11.96
C GLY A 59 -17.76 -8.84 -11.62
N TRP A 60 -16.88 -8.38 -10.74
CA TRP A 60 -15.80 -9.20 -10.19
C TRP A 60 -16.26 -9.85 -8.89
N GLU A 61 -15.73 -11.03 -8.60
CA GLU A 61 -15.93 -11.73 -7.33
C GLU A 61 -14.54 -12.06 -6.77
N ALA A 62 -14.27 -11.64 -5.54
CA ALA A 62 -12.99 -11.92 -4.89
C ALA A 62 -12.93 -13.37 -4.42
N SER A 63 -11.90 -14.10 -4.87
CA SER A 63 -11.61 -15.47 -4.43
C SER A 63 -10.18 -15.54 -3.90
N TYR A 64 -10.01 -15.86 -2.62
CA TYR A 64 -8.72 -15.87 -1.92
C TYR A 64 -8.73 -16.86 -0.74
N ASP A 65 -7.55 -17.15 -0.16
CA ASP A 65 -7.44 -17.98 1.05
C ASP A 65 -7.80 -17.16 2.30
N GLU A 66 -9.00 -17.41 2.84
CA GLU A 66 -9.54 -16.74 4.03
C GLU A 66 -8.75 -17.01 5.32
N ASN A 67 -7.86 -18.03 5.33
CA ASN A 67 -6.97 -18.26 6.48
C ASN A 67 -5.78 -17.30 6.48
N MET A 68 -5.45 -16.72 5.32
CA MET A 68 -4.32 -15.81 5.15
C MET A 68 -4.78 -14.35 5.02
N LEU A 69 -5.91 -14.11 4.37
CA LEU A 69 -6.39 -12.79 4.00
C LEU A 69 -7.85 -12.58 4.44
N SER A 70 -8.24 -11.34 4.68
CA SER A 70 -9.63 -10.92 4.90
C SER A 70 -10.02 -9.79 3.94
N LEU A 71 -11.16 -9.92 3.29
CA LEU A 71 -11.75 -8.85 2.49
C LEU A 71 -12.39 -7.83 3.42
N GLU A 72 -11.83 -6.62 3.44
CA GLU A 72 -12.33 -5.51 4.26
C GLU A 72 -13.39 -4.69 3.52
N LYS A 73 -13.24 -4.55 2.19
CA LYS A 73 -14.16 -3.73 1.38
C LYS A 73 -14.16 -4.13 -0.09
N GLU A 74 -15.32 -4.03 -0.71
CA GLU A 74 -15.50 -4.04 -2.18
C GLU A 74 -16.39 -2.85 -2.56
N GLU A 75 -15.93 -1.98 -3.46
CA GLU A 75 -16.65 -0.76 -3.84
C GLU A 75 -16.47 -0.44 -5.32
N TYR A 76 -17.58 -0.20 -6.02
CA TYR A 76 -17.57 0.31 -7.39
C TYR A 76 -17.61 1.84 -7.38
N SER A 77 -16.67 2.47 -8.06
CA SER A 77 -16.68 3.92 -8.25
C SER A 77 -16.82 4.27 -9.74
N PRO A 78 -17.91 4.95 -10.14
CA PRO A 78 -18.08 5.42 -11.51
C PRO A 78 -17.09 6.54 -11.90
N ASN A 79 -16.32 7.07 -10.95
CA ASN A 79 -15.19 7.97 -11.15
C ASN A 79 -14.00 7.45 -10.34
N ILE A 80 -12.95 6.93 -10.98
CA ILE A 80 -11.77 6.55 -10.19
C ILE A 80 -10.95 7.78 -9.80
N VAL A 81 -10.58 7.77 -8.52
CA VAL A 81 -9.47 8.48 -7.88
C VAL A 81 -8.47 9.02 -8.89
N GLN A 82 -8.25 10.34 -8.91
CA GLN A 82 -7.19 10.96 -9.70
C GLN A 82 -5.82 10.58 -9.14
N THR A 83 -5.29 9.41 -9.47
CA THR A 83 -3.84 9.22 -9.42
C THR A 83 -3.25 10.12 -10.51
N LYS A 84 -2.46 11.12 -10.11
CA LYS A 84 -1.81 12.10 -10.99
C LYS A 84 -0.96 11.40 -12.07
N ARG A 85 -1.56 11.00 -13.18
CA ARG A 85 -0.85 10.57 -14.38
C ARG A 85 -0.63 11.80 -15.25
N ASN A 86 0.64 12.18 -15.43
CA ASN A 86 1.03 13.46 -16.02
C ASN A 86 0.83 13.56 -17.56
N ARG A 87 -0.08 12.77 -18.17
CA ARG A 87 -0.46 12.84 -19.59
C ARG A 87 -1.84 12.22 -19.83
N GLY A 88 -2.82 13.04 -20.21
CA GLY A 88 -4.06 12.67 -20.93
C GLY A 88 -5.09 11.81 -20.17
N TRP A 89 -6.36 12.23 -20.17
CA TRP A 89 -7.42 11.55 -19.42
C TRP A 89 -8.43 10.87 -20.37
N LEU A 90 -8.35 9.54 -20.42
CA LEU A 90 -9.53 8.69 -20.36
C LEU A 90 -9.41 7.93 -19.04
N VAL A 91 -10.38 8.08 -18.13
CA VAL A 91 -10.48 7.20 -16.96
C VAL A 91 -11.26 5.96 -17.32
N PRO A 92 -10.79 4.78 -16.93
CA PRO A 92 -11.69 3.68 -16.75
C PRO A 92 -12.49 3.84 -15.46
N VAL A 93 -13.72 3.36 -15.55
CA VAL A 93 -14.65 3.13 -14.46
C VAL A 93 -14.15 1.89 -13.71
N GLY A 94 -13.99 1.94 -12.37
CA GLY A 94 -13.24 0.91 -11.64
C GLY A 94 -13.93 0.40 -10.39
N LEU A 95 -13.72 -0.89 -10.11
CA LEU A 95 -13.99 -1.55 -8.84
C LEU A 95 -12.70 -1.55 -7.99
N SER A 96 -12.83 -1.21 -6.72
CA SER A 96 -11.76 -1.28 -5.72
C SER A 96 -12.07 -2.40 -4.73
N ILE A 97 -11.16 -3.36 -4.62
CA ILE A 97 -11.21 -4.46 -3.66
C ILE A 97 -10.09 -4.25 -2.64
N THR A 98 -10.43 -4.09 -1.36
CA THR A 98 -9.48 -3.94 -0.26
C THR A 98 -9.40 -5.25 0.53
N ILE A 99 -8.22 -5.85 0.54
CA ILE A 99 -7.95 -7.08 1.29
C ILE A 99 -6.81 -6.80 2.28
N SER A 100 -6.96 -7.30 3.51
CA SER A 100 -5.93 -7.23 4.54
C SER A 100 -5.41 -8.63 4.85
N ARG A 101 -4.21 -8.71 5.42
CA ARG A 101 -3.63 -9.98 5.89
C ARG A 101 -3.88 -10.16 7.39
N ARG A 102 -4.42 -11.32 7.76
CA ARG A 102 -4.66 -11.71 9.17
C ARG A 102 -3.37 -12.03 9.92
#